data_AF-A0A7V6T827-F1
#
_entry.id   AF-A0A7V6T827-F1
#
_cell.length_a   1.000
_cell.length_b   1.000
_cell.length_c   1.000
_cell.angle_alpha   90.00
_cell.angle_beta   90.00
_cell.angle_gamma   90.00
#
_symmetry.space_group_name_H-M   'P 1'
#
loop_
_entity.id
_entity.type
_entity.pdbx_description
1 polymer ?
#
loop_
_entity_poly.entity_id
_entity_poly.type
_entity_poly.pdbx_seq_one_letter_code
_entity_poly.pdbx_strand_id
1 'polypeptide(L)'
;LESARHFIHYQLMLGIFNMLPAFPLDGGRIFALWLRQRVGYTSSVRIASQTGKILAFLMLLFALLGLFYKRVFISFFIASFFLLKQASNEGKNAQFIFMKHLAKKKEKLCKNQYLPGEIIVVDEDIPAKRIIYLFDPQKYFIVHVLDKNMEIKKIFTETEIFDKVVEKGLDLRVKDLI
;
A
#
# COMPACT_ATOMS: atom_id res chain seq x y z
N LEU A 1 0.70 42.89 14.51
CA LEU A 1 1.14 42.52 13.14
C LEU A 1 2.23 41.45 13.14
N GLU A 2 3.23 41.51 14.03
CA GLU A 2 4.27 40.47 14.12
C GLU A 2 3.74 39.07 14.48
N SER A 3 2.82 38.96 15.45
CA SER A 3 2.23 37.68 15.84
C SER A 3 1.50 36.97 14.69
N ALA A 4 0.82 37.75 13.82
CA ALA A 4 0.17 37.22 12.64
C ALA A 4 1.18 36.70 11.60
N ARG A 5 2.32 37.38 11.44
CA ARG A 5 3.40 36.95 10.55
C ARG A 5 4.04 35.64 11.04
N HIS A 6 4.28 35.52 12.35
CA HIS A 6 4.80 34.27 12.93
C HIS A 6 3.81 33.12 12.77
N PHE A 7 2.52 33.36 12.99
CA PHE A 7 1.49 32.35 12.79
C PHE A 7 1.46 31.83 11.34
N ILE A 8 1.45 32.74 10.36
CA ILE A 8 1.47 32.37 8.94
C ILE A 8 2.73 31.55 8.61
N HIS A 9 3.89 31.92 9.15
CA HIS A 9 5.14 31.21 8.92
C HIS A 9 5.09 29.76 9.43
N TYR A 10 4.57 29.53 10.65
CA TYR A 10 4.44 28.18 11.21
C TYR A 10 3.43 27.33 10.43
N GLN A 11 2.30 27.89 10.04
CA GLN A 11 1.29 27.17 9.24
C GLN A 11 1.83 26.81 7.85
N LEU A 12 2.61 27.69 7.21
CA LEU A 12 3.29 27.39 5.95
C LEU A 12 4.32 26.28 6.11
N MET A 13 5.16 26.31 7.15
CA MET A 13 6.11 25.22 7.43
C MET A 13 5.39 23.88 7.65
N LEU A 14 4.30 23.87 8.44
CA LEU A 14 3.50 22.67 8.67
C LEU A 14 2.85 22.17 7.37
N GLY A 15 2.34 23.07 6.54
CA GLY A 15 1.76 22.73 5.24
C GLY A 15 2.81 22.09 4.31
N ILE A 16 3.99 22.69 4.19
CA ILE A 16 5.09 22.15 3.39
C ILE A 16 5.52 20.78 3.91
N PHE A 17 5.65 20.64 5.24
CA PHE A 17 6.00 19.36 5.86
C PHE A 17 4.94 18.30 5.55
N ASN A 18 3.65 18.62 5.68
CA ASN A 18 2.56 17.69 5.36
C ASN A 18 2.46 17.33 3.88
N MET A 19 2.98 18.15 2.96
CA MET A 19 3.01 17.83 1.52
C MET A 19 4.17 16.92 1.10
N LEU A 20 5.11 16.58 2.00
CA LEU A 20 6.18 15.65 1.67
C LEU A 20 5.61 14.26 1.30
N PRO A 21 6.16 13.57 0.29
CA PRO A 21 5.65 12.28 -0.20
C PRO A 21 6.06 11.12 0.71
N ALA A 22 5.74 11.22 2.00
CA ALA A 22 6.17 10.29 3.04
C ALA A 22 4.99 9.93 3.93
N PHE A 23 4.67 8.63 4.05
CA PHE A 23 3.66 8.19 5.01
C PHE A 23 4.16 8.46 6.43
N PRO A 24 3.36 9.05 7.37
CA PRO A 24 1.91 9.24 7.40
C PRO A 24 1.38 10.61 7.00
N LEU A 25 2.23 11.46 6.42
CA LEU A 25 1.88 12.81 6.01
C LEU A 25 0.84 12.78 4.88
N ASP A 26 0.07 13.86 4.75
CA ASP A 26 -0.99 13.96 3.74
C ASP A 26 -0.44 13.81 2.32
N GLY A 27 0.74 14.37 2.04
CA GLY A 27 1.49 14.20 0.81
C GLY A 27 1.90 12.75 0.54
N GLY A 28 2.17 11.97 1.59
CA GLY A 28 2.41 10.54 1.49
C GLY A 28 1.17 9.76 1.05
N ARG A 29 -0.03 10.16 1.50
CA ARG A 29 -1.31 9.59 1.07
C ARG A 29 -1.61 9.93 -0.38
N ILE A 30 -1.41 11.19 -0.76
CA ILE A 30 -1.58 11.65 -2.15
C ILE A 30 -0.61 10.89 -3.07
N PHE A 31 0.66 10.75 -2.65
CA PHE A 31 1.65 9.97 -3.38
C PHE A 31 1.26 8.49 -3.52
N ALA A 32 0.75 7.86 -2.45
CA ALA A 32 0.26 6.49 -2.50
C ALA A 32 -0.94 6.31 -3.45
N LEU A 33 -1.85 7.30 -3.51
CA LEU A 33 -2.98 7.29 -4.42
C LEU A 33 -2.55 7.45 -5.88
N TRP A 34 -1.61 8.35 -6.15
CA TRP A 34 -1.03 8.51 -7.47
C TRP A 34 -0.34 7.22 -7.92
N LEU A 35 0.47 6.64 -7.04
CA LEU A 35 1.24 5.43 -7.35
C LEU A 35 0.33 4.19 -7.51
N ARG A 36 -0.82 4.15 -6.83
CA ARG A 36 -1.83 3.08 -6.99
C ARG A 36 -2.23 2.88 -8.45
N GLN A 37 -2.29 3.95 -9.24
CA GLN A 37 -2.66 3.88 -10.66
C GLN A 37 -1.68 3.04 -11.49
N ARG A 38 -0.45 2.81 -11.00
CA ARG A 38 0.60 2.07 -11.74
C ARG A 38 0.98 0.73 -11.12
N VAL A 39 0.94 0.58 -9.80
CA VAL A 39 1.50 -0.60 -9.11
C VAL A 39 0.50 -1.35 -8.22
N GLY A 40 -0.76 -0.94 -8.19
CA GLY A 40 -1.79 -1.51 -7.31
C GLY A 40 -1.74 -0.98 -5.88
N TYR A 41 -2.81 -1.26 -5.12
CA TYR A 41 -3.04 -0.65 -3.79
C TYR A 41 -1.98 -1.03 -2.74
N THR A 42 -1.64 -2.30 -2.62
CA THR A 42 -0.74 -2.81 -1.59
C THR A 42 0.70 -2.37 -1.83
N SER A 43 1.15 -2.41 -3.08
CA SER A 43 2.48 -1.94 -3.48
C SER A 43 2.61 -0.43 -3.33
N SER A 44 1.57 0.35 -3.63
CA SER A 44 1.63 1.81 -3.53
C SER A 44 1.79 2.29 -2.10
N VAL A 45 1.02 1.71 -1.16
CA VAL A 45 1.14 1.99 0.28
C VAL A 45 2.51 1.55 0.80
N ARG A 46 3.03 0.41 0.34
CA ARG A 46 4.38 -0.05 0.73
C ARG A 46 5.46 0.94 0.31
N ILE A 47 5.42 1.43 -0.92
CA ILE A 47 6.42 2.38 -1.43
C ILE A 47 6.30 3.72 -0.70
N ALA A 48 5.08 4.24 -0.48
CA ALA A 48 4.87 5.46 0.29
C ALA A 48 5.35 5.35 1.75
N SER A 49 5.17 4.17 2.38
CA SER A 49 5.71 3.86 3.71
C SER A 49 7.24 3.80 3.72
N GLN A 50 7.86 3.24 2.67
CA GLN A 50 9.33 3.22 2.54
C GLN A 50 9.90 4.64 2.43
N THR A 51 9.29 5.52 1.64
CA THR A 51 9.71 6.92 1.56
C THR A 51 9.60 7.63 2.92
N GLY A 52 8.55 7.32 3.70
CA GLY A 52 8.42 7.81 5.08
C GLY A 52 9.53 7.35 6.03
N LYS A 53 9.97 6.10 5.91
CA LYS A 53 11.10 5.56 6.69
C LYS A 53 12.42 6.25 6.31
N ILE A 54 12.65 6.47 5.01
CA ILE A 54 13.83 7.19 4.52
C ILE A 54 13.84 8.62 5.09
N LEU A 55 12.71 9.32 5.00
CA LEU A 55 12.58 10.68 5.55
C LEU A 55 12.85 10.70 7.06
N ALA A 56 12.28 9.75 7.81
CA ALA A 56 12.50 9.65 9.24
C ALA A 56 13.98 9.39 9.59
N PHE A 57 14.66 8.55 8.83
CA PHE A 57 16.09 8.29 8.99
C PHE A 57 16.94 9.53 8.71
N LEU A 58 16.62 10.29 7.64
CA LEU A 58 17.28 11.56 7.35
C LEU A 58 17.09 12.58 8.48
N MET A 59 15.88 12.68 9.04
CA MET A 59 15.61 13.54 10.19
C MET A 59 16.39 13.13 11.44
N LEU A 60 16.52 11.81 11.69
CA LEU A 60 17.33 11.29 12.80
C LEU A 60 18.80 11.67 12.60
N LEU A 61 19.34 11.45 11.40
CA LEU A 61 20.72 11.75 11.08
C LEU A 61 21.02 13.25 11.24
N PHE A 62 20.11 14.12 10.78
CA PHE A 62 20.22 15.56 11.01
C PHE A 62 20.21 15.93 12.50
N ALA A 63 19.34 15.31 13.28
CA ALA A 63 19.29 15.55 14.73
C ALA A 63 20.59 15.11 15.41
N LEU A 64 21.16 13.96 15.02
CA LEU A 64 22.44 13.45 15.51
C LEU A 64 23.61 14.36 15.11
N LEU A 65 23.66 14.81 13.85
CA LEU A 65 24.67 15.77 13.39
C LEU A 65 24.60 17.07 14.20
N GLY A 66 23.40 17.56 14.53
CA GLY A 66 23.22 18.73 15.40
C GLY A 66 23.87 18.57 16.78
N LEU A 67 23.82 17.37 17.37
CA LEU A 67 24.47 17.08 18.66
C LEU A 67 25.98 17.27 18.59
N PHE A 68 26.64 16.89 17.48
CA PHE A 68 28.08 17.13 17.28
C PHE A 68 28.42 18.63 17.25
N TYR A 69 27.51 19.47 16.76
CA TYR A 69 27.63 20.93 16.77
C TYR A 69 27.11 21.59 18.06
N LYS A 70 26.88 20.81 19.13
CA LYS A 70 26.29 21.26 20.41
C LYS A 70 24.91 21.93 20.28
N ARG A 71 24.16 21.65 19.21
CA ARG A 71 22.76 22.08 19.05
C ARG A 71 21.82 20.89 19.18
N VAL A 72 20.98 20.91 20.20
CA VAL A 72 20.01 19.83 20.43
C VAL A 72 18.71 20.13 19.69
N PHE A 73 18.42 19.36 18.65
CA PHE A 73 17.17 19.44 17.90
C PHE A 73 16.15 18.39 18.37
N ILE A 74 15.64 18.54 19.60
CA ILE A 74 14.70 17.58 20.22
C ILE A 74 13.49 17.30 19.32
N SER A 75 12.93 18.34 18.66
CA SER A 75 11.76 18.20 17.78
C SER A 75 11.98 17.22 16.63
N PHE A 76 13.18 17.20 16.04
CA PHE A 76 13.51 16.27 14.96
C PHE A 76 13.67 14.83 15.46
N PHE A 77 14.15 14.64 16.68
CA PHE A 77 14.21 13.33 17.34
C PHE A 77 12.81 12.76 17.56
N ILE A 78 11.91 13.57 18.12
CA ILE A 78 10.51 13.18 18.37
C ILE A 78 9.81 12.88 17.04
N ALA A 79 9.93 13.77 16.06
CA ALA A 79 9.31 13.59 14.74
C ALA A 79 9.83 12.32 14.05
N SER A 80 11.14 12.07 14.05
CA SER A 80 11.74 10.86 13.49
C SER A 80 11.19 9.58 14.15
N PHE A 81 11.15 9.55 15.48
CA PHE A 81 10.61 8.41 16.22
C PHE A 81 9.13 8.15 15.88
N PHE A 82 8.31 9.20 15.83
CA PHE A 82 6.90 9.10 15.45
C PHE A 82 6.72 8.61 14.02
N LEU A 83 7.49 9.14 13.06
CA LEU A 83 7.44 8.74 11.66
C LEU A 83 7.85 7.27 11.48
N LEU A 84 8.93 6.82 12.13
CA LEU A 84 9.37 5.42 12.09
C LEU A 84 8.30 4.48 12.64
N LYS A 85 7.70 4.83 13.79
CA LYS A 85 6.66 4.02 14.43
C LYS A 85 5.41 3.90 13.55
N GLN A 86 4.93 5.01 12.99
CA GLN A 86 3.74 5.02 12.13
C GLN A 86 3.99 4.32 10.79
N ALA A 87 5.10 4.61 10.12
CA ALA A 87 5.42 3.98 8.84
C ALA A 87 5.59 2.45 8.97
N SER A 88 6.07 1.95 10.12
CA SER A 88 6.20 0.52 10.39
C SER A 88 4.86 -0.20 10.58
N ASN A 89 3.91 0.43 11.29
CA ASN A 89 2.58 -0.16 11.54
C ASN A 89 1.73 -0.26 10.26
N GLU A 90 1.88 0.69 9.35
CA GLU A 90 1.10 0.74 8.11
C GLU A 90 1.44 -0.37 7.11
N GLY A 91 2.72 -0.75 6.98
CA GLY A 91 3.09 -1.85 6.08
C GLY A 91 2.45 -3.18 6.45
N LYS A 92 2.25 -3.43 7.75
CA LYS A 92 1.57 -4.64 8.27
C LYS A 92 0.05 -4.53 8.15
N ASN A 93 -0.51 -3.34 8.45
CA ASN A 93 -1.94 -3.10 8.33
C ASN A 93 -2.44 -3.06 6.88
N ALA A 94 -1.60 -2.68 5.91
CA ALA A 94 -1.99 -2.66 4.50
C ALA A 94 -2.40 -4.04 3.97
N GLN A 95 -1.72 -5.12 4.40
CA GLN A 95 -2.12 -6.49 4.06
C GLN A 95 -3.46 -6.88 4.70
N PHE A 96 -3.69 -6.48 5.96
CA PHE A 96 -4.93 -6.78 6.68
C PHE A 96 -6.13 -5.97 6.14
N ILE A 97 -5.92 -4.69 5.83
CA ILE A 97 -6.90 -3.80 5.22
C ILE A 97 -7.27 -4.31 3.83
N PHE A 98 -6.28 -4.72 3.03
CA PHE A 98 -6.51 -5.36 1.74
C PHE A 98 -7.36 -6.62 1.88
N MET A 99 -7.01 -7.50 2.82
CA MET A 99 -7.78 -8.72 3.13
C MET A 99 -9.24 -8.39 3.48
N LYS A 100 -9.47 -7.37 4.32
CA LYS A 100 -10.80 -6.90 4.72
C LYS A 100 -11.57 -6.31 3.54
N HIS A 101 -10.88 -5.64 2.61
CA HIS A 101 -11.49 -5.10 1.40
C HIS A 101 -11.88 -6.19 0.39
N LEU A 102 -11.05 -7.24 0.24
CA LEU A 102 -11.41 -8.43 -0.54
C LEU A 102 -12.64 -9.13 0.06
N ALA A 103 -12.64 -9.34 1.39
CA ALA A 103 -13.77 -9.97 2.09
C ALA A 103 -15.09 -9.19 1.94
N LYS A 104 -15.05 -7.84 1.92
CA LYS A 104 -16.24 -6.99 1.75
C LYS A 104 -16.70 -6.80 0.31
N LYS A 105 -15.94 -7.27 -0.68
CA LYS A 105 -16.26 -7.08 -2.11
C LYS A 105 -17.46 -7.93 -2.55
N LYS A 106 -17.57 -9.14 -1.99
CA LYS A 106 -18.71 -10.06 -2.17
C LYS A 106 -20.03 -9.38 -1.76
N GLU A 107 -19.99 -8.61 -0.68
CA GLU A 107 -21.13 -7.86 -0.13
C GLU A 107 -21.53 -6.65 -1.00
N LYS A 108 -20.56 -5.96 -1.64
CA LYS A 108 -20.81 -4.83 -2.55
C LYS A 108 -21.38 -5.25 -3.91
N LEU A 109 -20.95 -6.41 -4.45
CA LEU A 109 -21.52 -6.98 -5.68
C LEU A 109 -23.00 -7.32 -5.52
N CYS A 110 -23.40 -7.90 -4.39
CA CYS A 110 -24.80 -8.18 -4.09
C CYS A 110 -25.67 -6.91 -3.92
N LYS A 111 -25.07 -5.75 -3.60
CA LYS A 111 -25.79 -4.50 -3.34
C LYS A 111 -25.93 -3.57 -4.54
N ASN A 112 -24.93 -3.51 -5.43
CA ASN A 112 -24.86 -2.52 -6.52
C ASN A 112 -25.19 -3.07 -7.92
N GLN A 113 -25.58 -4.36 -8.04
CA GLN A 113 -25.99 -5.05 -9.29
C GLN A 113 -24.92 -5.20 -10.40
N TYR A 114 -23.88 -4.37 -10.45
CA TYR A 114 -22.76 -4.52 -11.37
C TYR A 114 -21.43 -4.03 -10.77
N LEU A 115 -20.33 -4.59 -11.26
CA LEU A 115 -18.96 -4.17 -10.96
C LEU A 115 -18.12 -4.35 -12.24
N PRO A 116 -17.26 -3.39 -12.63
CA PRO A 116 -16.42 -3.55 -13.81
C PRO A 116 -15.52 -4.77 -13.64
N GLY A 117 -15.63 -5.72 -14.57
CA GLY A 117 -14.83 -6.94 -14.62
C GLY A 117 -13.53 -6.74 -15.37
N GLU A 118 -12.40 -7.18 -14.82
CA GLU A 118 -11.12 -7.28 -15.53
C GLU A 118 -10.69 -8.74 -15.64
N ILE A 119 -10.21 -9.09 -16.83
CA ILE A 119 -9.70 -10.43 -17.11
C ILE A 119 -8.18 -10.39 -16.96
N ILE A 120 -7.64 -11.25 -16.09
CA ILE A 120 -6.20 -11.49 -15.99
C ILE A 120 -5.91 -12.88 -16.54
N VAL A 121 -4.95 -12.95 -17.46
CA VAL A 121 -4.47 -14.21 -18.02
C VAL A 121 -3.18 -14.59 -17.32
N VAL A 122 -3.10 -15.80 -16.79
CA VAL A 122 -1.95 -16.30 -16.02
C VAL A 122 -1.51 -17.68 -16.50
N ASP A 123 -0.22 -17.93 -16.40
CA ASP A 123 0.38 -19.25 -16.59
C ASP A 123 0.16 -20.13 -15.33
N GLU A 124 0.06 -21.44 -15.51
CA GLU A 124 -0.20 -22.40 -14.43
C GLU A 124 0.92 -22.50 -13.37
N ASP A 125 2.15 -22.08 -13.67
CA ASP A 125 3.29 -22.10 -12.74
C ASP A 125 3.40 -20.83 -11.87
N ILE A 126 2.57 -19.81 -12.10
CA ILE A 126 2.64 -18.57 -11.30
C ILE A 126 2.23 -18.81 -9.83
N PRO A 127 2.88 -18.19 -8.85
CA PRO A 127 2.45 -18.25 -7.45
C PRO A 127 1.11 -17.51 -7.24
N ALA A 128 0.19 -18.13 -6.50
CA ALA A 128 -1.12 -17.56 -6.16
C ALA A 128 -1.00 -16.22 -5.42
N LYS A 129 0.03 -16.09 -4.58
CA LYS A 129 0.44 -14.83 -3.95
C LYS A 129 0.50 -13.68 -4.96
N ARG A 130 1.16 -13.87 -6.10
CA ARG A 130 1.36 -12.81 -7.11
C ARG A 130 0.03 -12.38 -7.72
N ILE A 131 -0.89 -13.31 -7.93
CA ILE A 131 -2.24 -13.03 -8.43
C ILE A 131 -3.03 -12.18 -7.44
N ILE A 132 -3.00 -12.55 -6.16
CA ILE A 132 -3.69 -11.80 -5.11
C ILE A 132 -3.20 -10.34 -5.04
N TYR A 133 -1.91 -10.09 -5.26
CA TYR A 133 -1.37 -8.73 -5.29
C TYR A 133 -1.80 -7.90 -6.51
N LEU A 134 -2.32 -8.52 -7.57
CA LEU A 134 -2.84 -7.83 -8.75
C LEU A 134 -4.29 -7.36 -8.57
N PHE A 135 -5.04 -7.96 -7.65
CA PHE A 135 -6.45 -7.60 -7.47
C PHE A 135 -6.58 -6.16 -6.94
N ASP A 136 -7.22 -5.29 -7.71
CA ASP A 136 -7.66 -3.98 -7.25
C ASP A 136 -9.03 -4.07 -6.53
N PRO A 137 -9.19 -3.49 -5.34
CA PRO A 137 -10.48 -3.45 -4.63
C PRO A 137 -11.66 -2.83 -5.40
N GLN A 138 -11.42 -2.08 -6.48
CA GLN A 138 -12.45 -1.37 -7.26
C GLN A 138 -13.00 -2.14 -8.45
N LYS A 139 -12.35 -3.22 -8.90
CA LYS A 139 -12.71 -4.00 -10.11
C LYS A 139 -12.81 -5.48 -9.78
N TYR A 140 -13.71 -6.24 -10.40
CA TYR A 140 -13.85 -7.67 -10.15
C TYR A 140 -12.95 -8.46 -11.08
N PHE A 141 -12.12 -9.36 -10.55
CA PHE A 141 -11.16 -10.08 -11.38
C PHE A 141 -11.64 -11.49 -11.74
N ILE A 142 -11.52 -11.81 -13.03
CA ILE A 142 -11.67 -13.15 -13.58
C ILE A 142 -10.29 -13.60 -14.07
N VAL A 143 -9.81 -14.72 -13.56
CA VAL A 143 -8.47 -15.23 -13.84
C VAL A 143 -8.56 -16.42 -14.79
N HIS A 144 -8.01 -16.27 -15.98
CA HIS A 144 -7.88 -17.33 -16.97
C HIS A 144 -6.52 -18.00 -16.82
N VAL A 145 -6.53 -19.30 -16.55
CA VAL A 145 -5.31 -20.10 -16.43
C VAL A 145 -5.04 -20.77 -17.77
N LEU A 146 -3.90 -20.44 -18.36
CA LEU A 146 -3.42 -21.06 -19.58
C LEU A 146 -2.47 -22.22 -19.26
N ASP A 147 -2.52 -23.24 -20.10
CA ASP A 147 -1.48 -24.27 -20.16
C ASP A 147 -0.28 -23.81 -21.00
N LYS A 148 0.74 -24.67 -21.11
CA LYS A 148 1.94 -24.40 -21.94
C LYS A 148 1.64 -24.30 -23.44
N ASN A 149 0.48 -24.77 -23.89
CA ASN A 149 0.02 -24.71 -25.27
C ASN A 149 -0.87 -23.48 -25.54
N MET A 150 -1.00 -22.55 -24.57
CA MET A 150 -1.87 -21.38 -24.61
C MET A 150 -3.37 -21.71 -24.65
N GLU A 151 -3.75 -22.91 -24.23
CA GLU A 151 -5.15 -23.32 -24.09
C GLU A 151 -5.67 -22.97 -22.70
N ILE A 152 -6.94 -22.52 -22.63
CA ILE A 152 -7.59 -22.19 -21.36
C ILE A 152 -7.91 -23.49 -20.63
N LYS A 153 -7.13 -23.78 -19.58
CA LYS A 153 -7.31 -24.97 -18.74
C LYS A 153 -8.42 -24.77 -17.71
N LYS A 154 -8.50 -23.58 -17.12
CA LYS A 154 -9.51 -23.26 -16.10
C LYS A 154 -9.73 -21.75 -15.97
N ILE A 155 -10.94 -21.37 -15.60
CA ILE A 155 -11.30 -19.99 -15.25
C ILE A 155 -11.61 -19.97 -13.76
N PHE A 156 -11.01 -19.04 -13.04
CA PHE A 156 -11.28 -18.80 -11.63
C PHE A 156 -11.83 -17.40 -11.42
N THR A 157 -12.73 -17.26 -10.46
CA THR A 157 -13.09 -15.95 -9.92
C THR A 157 -12.10 -15.52 -8.83
N GLU A 158 -11.98 -14.21 -8.60
CA GLU A 158 -11.23 -13.66 -7.46
C GLU A 158 -11.65 -14.31 -6.12
N THR A 159 -12.93 -14.61 -5.93
CA THR A 159 -13.46 -15.25 -4.72
C THR A 159 -12.96 -16.69 -4.57
N GLU A 160 -13.00 -17.48 -5.65
CA GLU A 160 -12.51 -18.88 -5.61
C GLU A 160 -11.02 -18.96 -5.35
N ILE A 161 -10.22 -18.05 -5.94
CA ILE A 161 -8.79 -17.97 -5.66
C ILE A 161 -8.57 -17.61 -4.19
N PHE A 162 -9.32 -16.64 -3.68
CA PHE A 162 -9.20 -16.23 -2.29
C PHE A 162 -9.53 -17.38 -1.33
N ASP A 163 -10.66 -18.07 -1.53
CA ASP A 163 -11.10 -19.18 -0.68
C ASP A 163 -10.07 -20.31 -0.67
N LYS A 164 -9.54 -20.70 -1.84
CA LYS A 164 -8.51 -21.76 -1.93
C LYS A 164 -7.17 -21.35 -1.32
N VAL A 165 -6.78 -20.08 -1.43
CA VAL A 165 -5.53 -19.59 -0.83
C VAL A 165 -5.65 -19.49 0.69
N VAL A 166 -6.84 -19.16 1.22
CA VAL A 166 -7.10 -19.20 2.66
C VAL A 166 -7.03 -20.64 3.19
N GLU A 167 -7.56 -21.61 2.44
CA GLU A 167 -7.58 -23.02 2.86
C GLU A 167 -6.20 -23.70 2.78
N LYS A 168 -5.47 -23.48 1.68
CA LYS A 168 -4.24 -24.22 1.39
C LYS A 168 -2.94 -23.41 1.57
N GLY A 169 -3.01 -22.08 1.70
CA GLY A 169 -1.86 -21.20 1.93
C GLY A 169 -1.40 -20.37 0.72
N LEU A 170 -0.59 -19.34 0.98
CA LEU A 170 -0.21 -18.29 0.01
C LEU A 170 0.88 -18.70 -1.00
N ASP A 171 1.72 -19.68 -0.68
CA ASP A 171 2.90 -20.04 -1.49
C ASP A 171 2.63 -21.09 -2.58
N LEU A 172 1.36 -21.44 -2.79
CA LEU A 172 0.94 -22.42 -3.80
C LEU A 172 1.03 -21.86 -5.22
N ARG A 173 1.24 -22.76 -6.19
CA ARG A 173 1.14 -22.41 -7.60
C ARG A 173 -0.29 -22.60 -8.09
N VAL A 174 -0.66 -21.90 -9.15
CA VAL A 174 -2.01 -21.99 -9.72
C VAL A 174 -2.37 -23.41 -10.15
N LYS A 175 -1.42 -24.19 -10.67
CA LYS A 175 -1.65 -25.60 -11.00
C LYS A 175 -2.11 -26.45 -9.80
N ASP A 176 -1.71 -26.09 -8.58
CA ASP A 176 -2.09 -26.80 -7.35
C ASP A 176 -3.50 -26.41 -6.86
N LEU A 177 -4.09 -25.38 -7.49
CA LEU A 177 -5.46 -24.91 -7.26
C LEU A 177 -6.46 -25.54 -8.25
N ILE A 178 -6.00 -26.19 -9.32
CA ILE A 178 -6.87 -26.79 -10.36
C ILE A 178 -7.58 -28.02 -9.82
#